data_AF-A0A5T0EUP0-F1
#
_entry.id   AF-A0A5T0EUP0-F1
#
_cell.length_a   1.000
_cell.length_b   1.000
_cell.length_c   1.000
_cell.angle_alpha   90.00
_cell.angle_beta   90.00
_cell.angle_gamma   90.00
#
_symmetry.space_group_name_H-M   'P 1'
#
loop_
_entity.id
_entity.type
_entity.pdbx_description
1 polymer ?
#
loop_
_entity_poly.entity_id
_entity_poly.type
_entity_poly.pdbx_seq_one_letter_code
_entity_poly.pdbx_strand_id
1 'polypeptide(L)'
;MKILLLNENPVVSRLVSLSAKKMSYDFEELNAYSENLGNYDVIVVDSDTPAPLKILKEKCDRLIFLAPRNQNVDIDAQILQKPFLPTDFLNLLNNKDTNKHTSIDLPILSNDENPYADISLDLDNLNLDDLPDENSLDINSEGMEDLSFDDD
;
A
#
# COMPACT_ATOMS: atom_id res chain seq x y z
N MET A 1 13.00 12.25 -6.06
CA MET A 1 12.46 11.27 -7.00
C MET A 1 11.04 11.66 -7.31
N LYS A 2 10.67 11.64 -8.59
CA LYS A 2 9.32 11.93 -9.08
C LYS A 2 8.62 10.62 -9.42
N ILE A 3 7.43 10.45 -8.88
CA ILE A 3 6.57 9.28 -9.07
C ILE A 3 5.31 9.74 -9.77
N LEU A 4 4.95 9.06 -10.83
CA LEU A 4 3.68 9.23 -11.52
C LEU A 4 2.79 8.02 -11.27
N LEU A 5 1.52 8.26 -10.95
CA LEU A 5 0.49 7.23 -10.86
C LEU A 5 -0.58 7.45 -11.93
N LEU A 6 -0.78 6.45 -12.78
CA LEU A 6 -1.85 6.37 -13.77
C LEU A 6 -2.94 5.45 -13.25
N ASN A 7 -4.02 6.03 -12.73
CA ASN A 7 -5.04 5.28 -12.02
C ASN A 7 -6.33 6.10 -11.86
N GLU A 8 -7.49 5.47 -12.06
CA GLU A 8 -8.80 6.08 -11.79
C GLU A 8 -9.34 5.79 -10.38
N ASN A 9 -8.76 4.83 -9.64
CA ASN A 9 -9.25 4.41 -8.34
C ASN A 9 -8.77 5.35 -7.20
N PRO A 10 -9.64 6.13 -6.54
CA PRO A 10 -9.22 7.08 -5.50
C PRO A 10 -8.54 6.40 -4.30
N VAL A 11 -8.85 5.14 -4.02
CA VAL A 11 -8.24 4.39 -2.91
C VAL A 11 -6.75 4.13 -3.18
N VAL A 12 -6.41 3.74 -4.40
CA VAL A 12 -5.02 3.50 -4.83
C VAL A 12 -4.24 4.81 -4.85
N SER A 13 -4.82 5.88 -5.37
CA SER A 13 -4.25 7.24 -5.33
C SER A 13 -3.93 7.66 -3.89
N ARG A 14 -4.88 7.48 -2.96
CA ARG A 14 -4.68 7.80 -1.54
C ARG A 14 -3.54 7.00 -0.92
N LEU A 15 -3.47 5.70 -1.20
CA LEU A 15 -2.43 4.81 -0.66
C LEU A 15 -1.04 5.21 -1.16
N VAL A 16 -0.90 5.44 -2.47
CA VAL A 16 0.38 5.80 -3.08
C VAL A 16 0.81 7.21 -2.67
N SER A 17 -0.10 8.19 -2.66
CA SER A 17 0.19 9.56 -2.23
C SER A 17 0.66 9.61 -0.76
N LEU A 18 0.02 8.86 0.15
CA LEU A 18 0.48 8.76 1.53
C LEU A 18 1.87 8.12 1.63
N SER A 19 2.11 7.07 0.84
CA SER A 19 3.40 6.38 0.78
C SER A 19 4.51 7.30 0.25
N ALA A 20 4.24 8.04 -0.82
CA ALA A 20 5.17 9.00 -1.39
C ALA A 20 5.45 10.18 -0.45
N LYS A 21 4.41 10.71 0.21
CA LYS A 21 4.53 11.77 1.22
C LYS A 21 5.41 11.33 2.39
N LYS A 22 5.29 10.08 2.83
CA LYS A 22 6.12 9.51 3.91
C LYS A 22 7.61 9.49 3.53
N MET A 23 7.92 9.31 2.25
CA MET A 23 9.29 9.28 1.73
C MET A 23 9.80 10.63 1.19
N SER A 24 9.00 11.71 1.30
CA SER A 24 9.28 13.02 0.72
C SER A 24 9.56 12.97 -0.78
N TYR A 25 8.79 12.17 -1.52
CA TYR A 25 8.84 12.09 -2.98
C TYR A 25 7.81 13.01 -3.63
N ASP A 26 8.16 13.54 -4.80
CA ASP A 26 7.22 14.26 -5.65
C ASP A 26 6.26 13.25 -6.27
N PHE A 27 4.97 13.39 -5.98
CA PHE A 27 3.93 12.50 -6.44
C PHE A 27 2.97 13.24 -7.35
N GLU A 28 2.72 12.66 -8.52
CA GLU A 28 1.76 13.16 -9.51
C GLU A 28 0.79 12.04 -9.86
N GLU A 29 -0.49 12.35 -9.98
CA GLU A 29 -1.54 11.40 -10.37
C GLU A 29 -2.23 11.85 -11.64
N LEU A 30 -2.55 10.88 -12.50
CA LEU A 30 -3.27 11.07 -13.75
C LEU A 30 -4.32 9.97 -13.87
N ASN A 31 -5.53 10.36 -14.21
CA ASN A 31 -6.63 9.41 -14.41
C ASN A 31 -6.46 8.62 -15.72
N ALA A 32 -5.76 9.20 -16.70
CA ALA A 32 -5.56 8.62 -18.02
C ALA A 32 -4.15 8.91 -18.55
N TYR A 33 -3.69 8.06 -19.45
CA TYR A 33 -2.43 8.29 -20.16
C TYR A 33 -2.47 9.60 -20.93
N SER A 34 -1.46 10.44 -20.73
CA SER A 34 -1.24 11.68 -21.48
C SER A 34 0.10 11.58 -22.21
N GLU A 35 0.10 11.99 -23.48
CA GLU A 35 1.31 11.99 -24.32
C GLU A 35 2.40 12.95 -23.80
N ASN A 36 1.96 13.97 -23.03
CA ASN A 36 2.80 14.95 -22.33
C ASN A 36 3.38 14.42 -21.01
N LEU A 37 3.61 13.11 -20.91
CA LEU A 37 4.30 12.53 -19.75
C LEU A 37 5.71 13.12 -19.69
N GLY A 38 5.99 13.88 -18.62
CA GLY A 38 7.32 14.35 -18.29
C GLY A 38 8.30 13.19 -17.99
N ASN A 39 9.53 13.55 -17.64
CA ASN A 39 10.50 12.56 -17.18
C ASN A 39 10.23 12.25 -15.70
N TYR A 40 9.90 10.99 -15.39
CA TYR A 40 9.66 10.49 -14.04
C TYR A 40 10.64 9.37 -13.70
N ASP A 41 11.03 9.28 -12.43
CA ASP A 41 11.88 8.18 -11.96
C ASP A 41 11.09 6.88 -11.91
N VAL A 42 9.82 6.96 -11.48
CA VAL A 42 8.94 5.80 -11.32
C VAL A 42 7.58 6.12 -11.90
N ILE A 43 7.05 5.22 -12.73
CA ILE A 43 5.68 5.29 -13.22
C ILE A 43 4.92 4.06 -12.76
N VAL A 44 3.76 4.28 -12.15
CA VAL A 44 2.84 3.26 -11.67
C VAL A 44 1.61 3.30 -12.57
N VAL A 45 1.22 2.16 -13.14
CA VAL A 45 0.07 2.05 -14.03
C VAL A 45 -0.91 1.05 -13.45
N ASP A 46 -2.15 1.47 -13.28
CA ASP A 46 -3.23 0.56 -12.91
C ASP A 46 -3.74 -0.22 -14.12
N SER A 47 -4.01 -1.52 -13.93
CA SER A 47 -4.81 -2.35 -14.83
C SER A 47 -6.14 -1.74 -15.27
N ASP A 48 -6.78 -0.94 -14.41
CA ASP A 48 -8.05 -0.27 -14.72
C ASP A 48 -7.84 0.88 -15.73
N THR A 49 -6.59 1.38 -15.87
CA THR A 49 -6.23 2.48 -16.76
C THR A 49 -5.40 1.98 -17.94
N PRO A 50 -5.94 1.96 -19.18
CA PRO A 50 -5.19 1.50 -20.34
C PRO A 50 -4.07 2.48 -20.67
N ALA A 51 -2.82 2.09 -20.42
CA ALA A 51 -1.63 2.88 -20.75
C ALA A 51 -0.58 2.05 -21.51
N PRO A 52 0.16 2.65 -22.46
CA PRO A 52 1.16 1.96 -23.26
C PRO A 52 2.47 1.72 -22.48
N LEU A 53 2.50 0.65 -21.68
CA LEU A 53 3.63 0.26 -20.81
C LEU A 53 5.00 0.30 -21.53
N LYS A 54 5.06 -0.09 -22.81
CA LYS A 54 6.30 -0.06 -23.62
C LYS A 54 6.88 1.35 -23.77
N ILE A 55 6.02 2.34 -24.01
CA ILE A 55 6.43 3.74 -24.20
C ILE A 55 6.82 4.35 -22.85
N LEU A 56 6.05 4.04 -21.81
CA LEU A 56 6.35 4.53 -20.46
C LEU A 56 7.70 4.02 -19.98
N LYS A 57 7.98 2.74 -20.20
CA LYS A 57 9.27 2.15 -19.84
C LYS A 57 10.45 2.86 -20.52
N GLU A 58 10.30 3.31 -21.77
CA GLU A 58 11.37 4.04 -22.45
C GLU A 58 11.58 5.45 -21.86
N LYS A 59 10.52 6.05 -21.28
CA LYS A 59 10.53 7.39 -20.67
C LYS A 59 10.88 7.41 -19.18
N CYS A 60 10.89 6.27 -18.49
CA CYS A 60 11.15 6.19 -17.05
C CYS A 60 12.15 5.12 -16.68
N ASP A 61 12.84 5.32 -15.55
CA ASP A 61 13.80 4.35 -15.03
C ASP A 61 13.10 3.09 -14.47
N ARG A 62 11.89 3.25 -13.94
CA ARG A 62 11.11 2.16 -13.31
C ARG A 62 9.64 2.22 -13.69
N LEU A 63 9.12 1.10 -14.17
CA LEU A 63 7.70 0.91 -14.43
C LEU A 63 7.12 -0.12 -13.45
N ILE A 64 6.01 0.23 -12.81
CA ILE A 64 5.23 -0.63 -11.92
C ILE A 64 3.83 -0.80 -12.54
N PHE A 65 3.36 -2.02 -12.68
CA PHE A 65 2.02 -2.34 -13.17
C PHE A 65 1.19 -2.97 -12.05
N LEU A 66 0.09 -2.32 -11.67
CA LEU A 66 -0.85 -2.82 -10.68
C LEU A 66 -1.83 -3.76 -11.38
N ALA A 67 -1.58 -5.05 -11.29
CA ALA A 67 -2.34 -6.07 -11.97
C ALA A 67 -3.42 -6.68 -11.05
N PRO A 68 -4.61 -7.06 -11.55
CA PRO A 68 -5.53 -7.92 -10.84
C PRO A 68 -4.92 -9.33 -10.69
N ARG A 69 -5.53 -10.13 -9.81
CA ARG A 69 -5.11 -11.51 -9.51
C ARG A 69 -4.81 -12.29 -10.81
N ASN A 70 -3.63 -12.90 -10.89
CA ASN A 70 -3.14 -13.72 -12.01
C ASN A 70 -2.88 -13.02 -13.35
N GLN A 71 -2.90 -11.68 -13.41
CA GLN A 71 -2.44 -10.98 -14.60
C GLN A 71 -0.94 -10.72 -14.48
N ASN A 72 -0.16 -11.41 -15.31
CA ASN A 72 1.26 -11.12 -15.49
C ASN A 72 1.45 -10.53 -16.88
N VAL A 73 2.28 -9.50 -16.95
CA VAL A 73 2.59 -8.79 -18.18
C VAL A 73 4.04 -9.13 -18.53
N ASP A 74 4.26 -9.73 -19.70
CA ASP A 74 5.59 -10.11 -20.21
C ASP A 74 6.33 -8.89 -20.77
N ILE A 75 6.48 -7.89 -19.91
CA ILE A 75 7.24 -6.67 -20.15
C ILE A 75 8.12 -6.52 -18.92
N ASP A 76 9.37 -6.11 -19.10
CA ASP A 76 10.33 -5.84 -18.02
C ASP A 76 9.87 -4.59 -17.22
N ALA A 77 8.81 -4.81 -16.45
CA ALA A 77 8.07 -3.91 -15.61
C ALA A 77 7.75 -4.69 -14.33
N GLN A 78 7.83 -4.02 -13.18
CA GLN A 78 7.53 -4.66 -11.90
C GLN A 78 6.01 -4.82 -11.75
N ILE A 79 5.54 -6.02 -11.43
CA ILE A 79 4.10 -6.29 -11.31
C ILE A 79 3.72 -6.33 -9.83
N LEU A 80 2.69 -5.58 -9.45
CA LEU A 80 2.10 -5.60 -8.12
C LEU A 80 0.66 -6.13 -8.20
N GLN A 81 0.39 -7.27 -7.57
CA GLN A 81 -0.92 -7.91 -7.65
C GLN A 81 -1.90 -7.32 -6.61
N LYS A 82 -3.13 -7.01 -7.03
CA LYS A 82 -4.21 -6.59 -6.14
C LYS A 82 -4.91 -7.79 -5.49
N PRO A 83 -5.31 -7.71 -4.20
CA PRO A 83 -5.06 -6.62 -3.25
C PRO A 83 -3.60 -6.63 -2.73
N PHE A 84 -3.01 -5.45 -2.52
CA PHE A 84 -1.64 -5.28 -2.04
C PHE A 84 -1.58 -4.41 -0.78
N LEU A 85 -0.53 -4.58 0.04
CA LEU A 85 -0.30 -3.76 1.22
C LEU A 85 0.44 -2.46 0.88
N PRO A 86 0.28 -1.38 1.66
CA PRO A 86 1.08 -0.17 1.51
C PRO A 86 2.59 -0.44 1.63
N THR A 87 2.97 -1.40 2.48
CA THR A 87 4.35 -1.86 2.64
C THR A 87 4.88 -2.53 1.39
N ASP A 88 4.06 -3.29 0.66
CA ASP A 88 4.48 -3.97 -0.57
C ASP A 88 4.82 -2.95 -1.65
N PHE A 89 3.98 -1.93 -1.81
CA PHE A 89 4.24 -0.83 -2.75
C PHE A 89 5.53 -0.09 -2.40
N LEU A 90 5.73 0.27 -1.13
CA LEU A 90 6.95 0.92 -0.66
C LEU A 90 8.19 0.06 -0.89
N ASN A 91 8.09 -1.25 -0.62
CA ASN A 91 9.17 -2.17 -0.86
C ASN A 91 9.52 -2.22 -2.35
N LEU A 92 8.54 -2.26 -3.24
CA LEU A 92 8.75 -2.25 -4.69
C LEU A 92 9.37 -0.94 -5.19
N LEU A 93 9.01 0.18 -4.55
CA LEU A 93 9.54 1.50 -4.84
C LEU A 93 11.00 1.64 -4.42
N ASN A 94 11.34 1.09 -3.23
CA ASN A 94 12.67 1.14 -2.63
C ASN A 94 13.62 0.07 -3.17
N ASN A 95 13.16 -1.13 -3.49
CA ASN A 95 14.03 -2.19 -3.98
C ASN A 95 14.56 -1.80 -5.36
N LYS A 96 15.88 -1.61 -5.43
CA LYS A 96 16.57 -1.27 -6.68
C LYS A 96 16.69 -2.48 -7.61
N ASP A 97 16.53 -3.67 -7.03
CA ASP A 97 16.83 -4.95 -7.63
C ASP A 97 15.71 -5.94 -7.28
N THR A 98 15.01 -6.45 -8.28
CA THR A 98 14.60 -7.86 -8.42
C THR A 98 13.59 -7.99 -9.55
N ASN A 99 14.12 -8.05 -10.77
CA ASN A 99 13.55 -8.89 -11.81
C ASN A 99 13.55 -10.35 -11.32
N LYS A 100 12.60 -10.73 -10.45
CA LYS A 100 12.28 -12.12 -10.15
C LYS A 100 10.79 -12.26 -9.91
N HIS A 101 10.10 -12.68 -10.97
CA HIS A 101 8.97 -13.57 -10.87
C HIS A 101 9.23 -14.60 -9.77
N THR A 102 8.58 -14.44 -8.63
CA THR A 102 8.39 -15.53 -7.69
C THR A 102 7.05 -15.32 -7.04
N SER A 103 6.06 -16.03 -7.58
CA SER A 103 4.90 -16.42 -6.81
C SER A 103 5.39 -17.09 -5.53
N ILE A 104 5.01 -16.53 -4.38
CA ILE A 104 5.20 -17.12 -3.04
C ILE A 104 6.68 -17.24 -2.62
N ASP A 105 7.18 -16.24 -1.90
CA ASP A 105 7.62 -16.44 -0.51
C ASP A 105 7.84 -15.07 0.15
N LEU A 106 7.60 -15.01 1.45
CA LEU A 106 7.83 -13.84 2.30
C LEU A 106 9.29 -13.33 2.13
N PRO A 107 9.55 -12.02 2.27
CA PRO A 107 10.92 -11.53 2.30
C PRO A 107 11.60 -12.03 3.57
N ILE A 108 12.48 -13.02 3.43
CA ILE A 108 13.59 -13.23 4.35
C ILE A 108 14.44 -11.96 4.27
N LEU A 109 14.24 -11.06 5.23
CA LEU A 109 15.14 -9.93 5.47
C LEU A 109 16.55 -10.49 5.66
N SER A 110 17.42 -10.13 4.73
CA SER A 110 18.84 -10.41 4.84
C SER A 110 19.43 -9.52 5.93
N ASN A 111 20.00 -10.17 6.95
CA ASN A 111 21.10 -9.66 7.78
C ASN A 111 20.86 -8.46 8.70
N ASP A 112 19.85 -8.53 9.56
CA ASP A 112 19.93 -7.89 10.88
C ASP A 112 19.71 -9.00 11.92
N GLU A 113 20.75 -9.31 12.71
CA GLU A 113 20.62 -10.28 13.80
C GLU A 113 19.64 -9.72 14.82
N ASN A 114 18.36 -10.05 14.64
CA ASN A 114 17.31 -9.70 15.57
C ASN A 114 17.50 -10.55 16.83
N PRO A 115 17.92 -9.98 17.98
CA PRO A 115 18.15 -10.74 19.22
C PRO A 115 16.86 -11.32 19.81
N TYR A 116 15.71 -11.05 19.19
CA TYR A 116 14.40 -11.59 19.51
C TYR A 116 13.91 -12.63 18.48
N ALA A 117 14.76 -13.19 17.62
CA ALA A 117 14.34 -14.25 16.69
C ALA A 117 14.03 -15.60 17.37
N ASP A 118 14.45 -15.78 18.64
CA ASP A 118 14.27 -17.02 19.41
C ASP A 118 13.09 -16.97 20.40
N ILE A 119 12.25 -15.91 20.35
CA ILE A 119 10.97 -15.93 21.08
C ILE A 119 9.94 -16.72 20.26
N SER A 120 9.87 -18.02 20.52
CA SER A 120 8.72 -18.83 20.14
C SER A 120 7.48 -18.30 20.87
N LEU A 121 6.60 -17.63 20.13
CA LEU A 121 5.28 -17.21 20.61
C LEU A 121 4.38 -18.46 20.70
N ASP A 122 4.37 -19.12 21.86
CA ASP A 122 3.42 -20.18 22.18
C ASP A 122 2.01 -19.58 22.33
N LEU A 123 1.27 -19.54 21.21
CA LEU A 123 -0.13 -19.09 21.17
C LEU A 123 -1.05 -19.95 22.06
N ASP A 124 -0.68 -21.19 22.33
CA ASP A 124 -1.44 -22.12 23.18
C ASP A 124 -1.43 -21.72 24.67
N ASN A 125 -0.53 -20.80 25.07
CA ASN A 125 -0.43 -20.30 26.44
C ASN A 125 -1.19 -18.98 26.67
N LEU A 126 -1.87 -18.45 25.65
CA LEU A 126 -2.87 -17.40 25.82
C LEU A 126 -4.13 -18.01 26.45
N ASN A 127 -4.18 -18.00 27.79
CA ASN A 127 -5.43 -18.21 28.52
C ASN A 127 -6.38 -17.05 28.22
N LEU A 128 -7.26 -17.24 27.25
CA LEU A 128 -8.35 -16.31 26.89
C LEU A 128 -9.48 -16.28 27.94
N ASP A 129 -9.39 -17.10 28.98
CA ASP A 129 -10.34 -17.19 30.09
C ASP A 129 -10.27 -16.00 31.08
N ASP A 130 -9.28 -15.10 30.95
CA ASP A 130 -9.17 -13.89 31.78
C ASP A 130 -9.65 -12.62 31.04
N LEU A 131 -10.49 -12.79 30.01
CA LEU A 131 -11.30 -11.69 29.51
C LEU A 131 -12.46 -11.47 30.49
N PRO A 132 -12.63 -10.25 31.05
CA PRO A 132 -13.85 -9.96 31.79
C PRO A 132 -15.03 -10.13 30.83
N ASP A 133 -16.00 -10.96 31.22
CA ASP A 133 -17.26 -11.13 30.50
C ASP A 133 -17.85 -9.74 30.19
N GLU A 134 -18.07 -9.48 28.90
CA GLU A 134 -18.88 -8.38 28.37
C GLU A 134 -20.35 -8.60 28.78
N ASN A 135 -20.68 -8.47 30.07
CA ASN A 135 -22.07 -8.47 30.54
C ASN A 135 -22.33 -7.69 31.84
N SER A 136 -21.66 -6.55 32.01
CA SER A 136 -22.20 -5.51 32.89
C SER A 136 -21.83 -4.12 32.39
N LEU A 137 -22.35 -3.76 31.22
CA LEU A 137 -22.69 -2.36 30.98
C LEU A 137 -23.94 -2.07 31.82
N ASP A 138 -23.73 -1.78 33.12
CA ASP A 138 -24.66 -0.96 33.87
C ASP A 138 -24.64 0.43 33.23
N ILE A 139 -25.48 0.59 32.20
CA ILE A 139 -25.85 1.90 31.68
C ILE A 139 -26.69 2.53 32.79
N ASN A 140 -26.01 3.11 33.78
CA ASN A 140 -26.60 4.12 34.64
C ASN A 140 -26.95 5.30 33.73
N SER A 141 -28.19 5.28 33.25
CA SER A 141 -28.88 6.37 32.60
C SER A 141 -29.18 7.48 33.62
N GLU A 142 -28.15 8.07 34.22
CA GLU A 142 -28.25 9.31 34.99
C GLU A 142 -27.17 10.28 34.51
N GLY A 143 -27.53 11.04 33.48
CA GLY A 143 -26.66 12.03 32.85
C GLY A 143 -27.26 12.67 31.60
N MET A 144 -28.59 12.88 31.57
CA MET A 144 -29.14 13.93 30.71
C MET A 144 -28.77 15.27 31.35
N GLU A 145 -27.60 15.81 31.00
CA GLU A 145 -27.38 17.24 31.12
C GLU A 145 -27.98 17.89 29.88
N ASP A 146 -29.16 18.46 30.10
CA ASP A 146 -29.96 19.27 29.19
C ASP A 146 -29.11 20.46 28.68
N LEU A 147 -28.57 20.34 27.47
CA LEU A 147 -27.96 21.46 26.77
C LEU A 147 -29.08 22.28 26.13
N SER A 148 -29.72 23.13 26.93
CA SER A 148 -30.54 24.22 26.43
C SER A 148 -29.64 25.17 25.63
N PHE A 149 -29.82 25.21 24.31
CA PHE A 149 -29.32 26.28 23.46
C PHE A 149 -30.17 27.53 23.74
N ASP A 150 -29.58 28.52 24.41
CA ASP A 150 -30.11 29.88 24.46
C ASP A 150 -29.79 30.55 23.11
N ASP A 151 -30.85 31.01 22.44
CA ASP A 151 -30.83 31.71 21.14
C ASP A 151 -30.76 33.22 21.42
N ASP A 152 -29.70 33.88 20.96
CA ASP A 152 -29.58 35.35 20.82
C ASP A 152 -28.83 35.70 19.53
#